data_AF-A0A2I1P871-F1
#
_entry.id   AF-A0A2I1P871-F1
#
_cell.length_a   1.000
_cell.length_b   1.000
_cell.length_c   1.000
_cell.angle_alpha   90.00
_cell.angle_beta   90.00
_cell.angle_gamma   90.00
#
_symmetry.space_group_name_H-M   'P 1'
#
loop_
_entity.id
_entity.type
_entity.pdbx_description
1 polymer ?
#
loop_
_entity_poly.entity_id
_entity_poly.type
_entity_poly.pdbx_seq_one_letter_code
_entity_poly.pdbx_strand_id
1 'polypeptide(L)'
;MALWIDRPAWPAHDTVFSHLVSDGGLEATGAASWVRASAELTDALAGAGLHPGWLDGDHADVPVSAFDDLLAAGAQLRSAREITAMLTATGQRLRKRKAEKCLTRTVVDEGHRVDLVRSAAGPVGAAGSATMEDGGLVVADGAGRVLLVPGEDGWGLLQGVGPQGVAGGVPGRDVGGPSSTSGKGALIGYEEEVRREGGVLRRQHRAYRLQVIGGPDGLAAVGAAWSTGAEAPAPIDGARWVGLAEGRDLVGGASWWPLVTRGMERGWGV
;
A
#
# COMPACT_ATOMS: atom_id res chain seq x y z
N MET A 1 -24.60 3.15 16.20
CA MET A 1 -23.68 3.05 15.06
C MET A 1 -23.29 4.47 14.65
N ALA A 2 -22.05 4.69 14.21
CA ALA A 2 -21.48 6.03 14.06
C ALA A 2 -20.94 6.27 12.63
N LEU A 3 -21.68 5.77 11.63
CA LEU A 3 -21.32 5.87 10.22
C LEU A 3 -21.87 7.15 9.59
N TRP A 4 -21.05 7.80 8.78
CA TRP A 4 -21.45 8.90 7.91
C TRP A 4 -21.30 8.49 6.45
N ILE A 5 -22.24 8.90 5.60
CA ILE A 5 -22.26 8.61 4.17
C ILE A 5 -22.55 9.88 3.38
N ASP A 6 -21.88 10.12 2.24
CA ASP A 6 -22.23 11.22 1.34
C ASP A 6 -23.22 10.80 0.25
N ARG A 7 -23.83 11.79 -0.43
CA ARG A 7 -24.73 11.49 -1.56
C ARG A 7 -23.94 10.83 -2.69
N PRO A 8 -24.55 9.87 -3.42
CA PRO A 8 -23.91 9.26 -4.57
C PRO A 8 -23.57 10.32 -5.62
N ALA A 9 -22.29 10.54 -5.88
CA ALA A 9 -21.81 11.62 -6.74
C ALA A 9 -20.55 11.27 -7.53
N TRP A 10 -19.93 10.11 -7.25
CA TRP A 10 -18.61 9.76 -7.74
C TRP A 10 -18.71 8.70 -8.83
N PRO A 11 -18.61 9.05 -10.13
CA PRO A 11 -18.81 8.10 -11.21
C PRO A 11 -17.60 7.17 -11.40
N ALA A 12 -17.86 5.87 -11.43
CA ALA A 12 -16.91 4.82 -11.83
C ALA A 12 -17.69 3.54 -12.19
N HIS A 13 -17.09 2.63 -12.96
CA HIS A 13 -17.67 1.29 -13.22
C HIS A 13 -19.16 1.30 -13.62
N ASP A 14 -19.56 2.22 -14.51
CA ASP A 14 -20.95 2.40 -14.98
C ASP A 14 -21.99 2.65 -13.87
N THR A 15 -21.54 3.15 -12.71
CA THR A 15 -22.40 3.53 -11.58
C THR A 15 -21.86 4.79 -10.89
N VAL A 16 -22.56 5.23 -9.85
CA VAL A 16 -22.10 6.30 -8.95
C VAL A 16 -21.91 5.76 -7.54
N PHE A 17 -20.88 6.27 -6.88
CA PHE A 17 -20.46 5.85 -5.55
C PHE A 17 -20.71 6.94 -4.52
N SER A 18 -20.90 6.49 -3.29
CA SER A 18 -20.82 7.27 -2.06
C SER A 18 -19.58 6.88 -1.26
N HIS A 19 -19.07 7.79 -0.45
CA HIS A 19 -18.08 7.50 0.57
C HIS A 19 -18.78 7.21 1.90
N LEU A 20 -18.53 6.02 2.44
CA LEU A 20 -18.93 5.61 3.78
C LEU A 20 -17.72 5.71 4.72
N VAL A 21 -17.89 6.37 5.86
CA VAL A 21 -16.86 6.51 6.91
C VAL A 21 -17.46 6.19 8.27
N SER A 22 -16.61 5.87 9.25
CA SER A 22 -17.00 5.91 10.67
C SER A 22 -16.39 7.15 11.33
N ASP A 23 -17.15 7.82 12.21
CA ASP A 23 -16.63 8.88 13.06
C ASP A 23 -15.83 8.33 14.26
N GLY A 24 -15.75 7.01 14.42
CA GLY A 24 -15.06 6.33 15.50
C GLY A 24 -15.72 6.50 16.88
N GLY A 25 -17.01 6.84 16.93
CA GLY A 25 -17.73 7.19 18.14
C GLY A 25 -17.58 8.66 18.56
N LEU A 26 -17.00 9.52 17.70
CA LEU A 26 -16.74 10.93 17.99
C LEU A 26 -17.98 11.67 18.49
N GLU A 27 -19.13 11.57 17.81
CA GLU A 27 -20.35 12.26 18.22
C GLU A 27 -20.86 11.77 19.59
N ALA A 28 -20.63 10.51 19.92
CA ALA A 28 -21.14 9.89 21.14
C ALA A 28 -20.21 10.10 22.35
N THR A 29 -18.89 10.14 22.15
CA THR A 29 -17.89 10.14 23.23
C THR A 29 -17.07 11.43 23.30
N GLY A 30 -17.12 12.27 22.26
CA GLY A 30 -16.23 13.42 22.08
C GLY A 30 -14.83 13.06 21.56
N ALA A 31 -14.54 11.77 21.32
CA ALA A 31 -13.25 11.32 20.80
C ALA A 31 -13.41 10.14 19.82
N ALA A 32 -12.80 10.25 18.65
CA ALA A 32 -12.78 9.17 17.66
C ALA A 32 -11.79 8.06 18.07
N SER A 33 -12.24 6.81 17.99
CA SER A 33 -11.42 5.61 18.07
C SER A 33 -11.11 5.06 16.68
N TRP A 34 -9.84 4.84 16.37
CA TRP A 34 -9.40 4.25 15.10
C TRP A 34 -9.76 2.78 15.01
N VAL A 35 -9.64 2.05 16.13
CA VAL A 35 -9.98 0.61 16.20
C VAL A 35 -11.47 0.44 15.91
N ARG A 36 -12.30 1.24 16.58
CA ARG A 36 -13.75 1.22 16.39
C ARG A 36 -14.13 1.62 14.96
N ALA A 37 -13.51 2.66 14.41
CA ALA A 37 -13.82 3.09 13.06
C ALA A 37 -13.56 1.99 12.01
N SER A 38 -12.44 1.29 12.13
CA SER A 38 -12.08 0.17 11.25
C SER A 38 -13.07 -1.00 11.37
N ALA A 39 -13.46 -1.35 12.60
CA ALA A 39 -14.45 -2.39 12.86
C ALA A 39 -15.82 -2.03 12.30
N GLU A 40 -16.34 -0.82 12.60
CA GLU A 40 -17.65 -0.37 12.13
C GLU A 40 -17.75 -0.37 10.60
N LEU A 41 -16.69 0.05 9.90
CA LEU A 41 -16.66 0.00 8.43
C LEU A 41 -16.72 -1.43 7.89
N THR A 42 -15.96 -2.35 8.50
CA THR A 42 -15.95 -3.76 8.11
C THR A 42 -17.33 -4.39 8.34
N ASP A 43 -17.93 -4.13 9.50
CA ASP A 43 -19.25 -4.63 9.87
C ASP A 43 -20.34 -4.08 8.94
N ALA A 44 -20.26 -2.80 8.58
CA ALA A 44 -21.21 -2.16 7.68
C ALA A 44 -21.17 -2.77 6.27
N LEU A 45 -19.98 -3.02 5.74
CA LEU A 45 -19.82 -3.69 4.45
C LEU A 45 -20.38 -5.11 4.50
N ALA A 46 -20.05 -5.88 5.55
CA ALA A 46 -20.58 -7.23 5.72
C ALA A 46 -22.12 -7.23 5.83
N GLY A 47 -22.70 -6.31 6.61
CA GLY A 47 -24.15 -6.16 6.76
C GLY A 47 -24.86 -5.75 5.47
N ALA A 48 -24.20 -5.01 4.59
CA ALA A 48 -24.69 -4.64 3.26
C ALA A 48 -24.37 -5.69 2.17
N GLY A 49 -23.77 -6.84 2.51
CA GLY A 49 -23.37 -7.87 1.55
C GLY A 49 -22.25 -7.43 0.60
N LEU A 50 -21.45 -6.43 1.00
CA LEU A 50 -20.37 -5.83 0.21
C LEU A 50 -19.02 -6.48 0.56
N HIS A 51 -18.20 -6.69 -0.47
CA HIS A 51 -16.87 -7.25 -0.33
C HIS A 51 -15.90 -6.28 0.41
N PRO A 52 -15.01 -6.72 1.30
CA PRO A 52 -14.06 -5.83 2.02
C PRO A 52 -13.16 -4.98 1.10
N GLY A 53 -12.97 -5.40 -0.15
CA GLY A 53 -12.23 -4.65 -1.17
C GLY A 53 -12.83 -3.29 -1.57
N TRP A 54 -14.03 -2.96 -1.10
CA TRP A 54 -14.60 -1.61 -1.18
C TRP A 54 -13.91 -0.63 -0.22
N LEU A 55 -13.20 -1.12 0.80
CA LEU A 55 -12.36 -0.29 1.67
C LEU A 55 -11.22 0.36 0.88
N ASP A 56 -10.89 1.59 1.27
CA ASP A 56 -9.77 2.36 0.74
C ASP A 56 -9.07 3.15 1.85
N GLY A 57 -8.73 2.42 2.92
CA GLY A 57 -8.07 2.96 4.09
C GLY A 57 -9.07 3.59 5.06
N ASP A 58 -9.35 4.87 4.90
CA ASP A 58 -10.16 5.66 5.84
C ASP A 58 -11.66 5.74 5.50
N HIS A 59 -12.07 5.13 4.40
CA HIS A 59 -13.46 5.07 3.93
C HIS A 59 -13.70 3.78 3.14
N ALA A 60 -14.96 3.50 2.85
CA ALA A 60 -15.37 2.58 1.81
C ALA A 60 -16.08 3.33 0.67
N ASP A 61 -15.75 2.99 -0.56
CA ASP A 61 -16.50 3.43 -1.74
C ASP A 61 -17.67 2.47 -1.95
N VAL A 62 -18.91 2.91 -1.70
CA VAL A 62 -20.10 2.05 -1.78
C VAL A 62 -20.96 2.42 -2.99
N PRO A 63 -21.41 1.44 -3.81
CA PRO A 63 -22.24 1.73 -4.97
C PRO A 63 -23.60 2.27 -4.55
N VAL A 64 -24.24 3.09 -5.40
CA VAL A 64 -25.59 3.63 -5.16
C VAL A 64 -26.63 2.58 -4.77
N SER A 65 -26.47 1.34 -5.26
CA SER A 65 -27.37 0.23 -4.92
C SER A 65 -27.36 -0.14 -3.43
N ALA A 66 -26.30 0.18 -2.69
CA ALA A 66 -26.18 -0.07 -1.25
C ALA A 66 -26.53 1.17 -0.40
N PHE A 67 -26.79 2.32 -1.02
CA PHE A 67 -26.96 3.60 -0.31
C PHE A 67 -28.16 3.59 0.63
N ASP A 68 -29.33 3.17 0.13
CA ASP A 68 -30.56 3.15 0.93
C ASP A 68 -30.51 2.13 2.07
N ASP A 69 -29.89 0.97 1.83
CA ASP A 69 -29.69 -0.06 2.85
C ASP A 69 -28.76 0.43 3.98
N LEU A 70 -27.70 1.16 3.64
CA LEU A 70 -26.79 1.76 4.62
C LEU A 70 -27.49 2.86 5.43
N LEU A 71 -28.34 3.69 4.81
CA LEU A 71 -29.17 4.65 5.52
C LEU A 71 -30.16 3.94 6.47
N ALA A 72 -30.82 2.89 6.01
CA ALA A 72 -31.74 2.09 6.82
C ALA A 72 -31.03 1.40 8.00
N ALA A 73 -29.76 0.99 7.81
CA ALA A 73 -28.90 0.47 8.86
C ALA A 73 -28.40 1.54 9.87
N GLY A 74 -28.69 2.82 9.61
CA GLY A 74 -28.39 3.93 10.51
C GLY A 74 -27.17 4.77 10.13
N ALA A 75 -26.66 4.66 8.90
CA ALA A 75 -25.69 5.62 8.39
C ALA A 75 -26.33 7.01 8.26
N GLN A 76 -25.61 8.05 8.68
CA GLN A 76 -26.09 9.42 8.64
C GLN A 76 -25.60 10.12 7.38
N LEU A 77 -26.52 10.75 6.64
CA LEU A 77 -26.15 11.53 5.46
C LEU A 77 -25.35 12.78 5.88
N ARG A 78 -24.14 12.92 5.35
CA ARG A 78 -23.26 14.08 5.54
C ARG A 78 -22.72 14.56 4.20
N SER A 79 -22.26 15.80 4.13
CA SER A 79 -21.54 16.28 2.96
C SER A 79 -20.13 15.70 2.91
N ALA A 80 -19.58 15.53 1.70
CA ALA A 80 -18.18 15.14 1.52
C ALA A 80 -17.19 16.08 2.25
N ARG A 81 -17.56 17.36 2.41
CA ARG A 81 -16.80 18.36 3.18
C ARG A 81 -16.78 18.04 4.67
N GLU A 82 -17.93 17.71 5.26
CA GLU A 82 -18.02 17.31 6.68
C GLU A 82 -17.22 16.03 6.93
N ILE A 83 -17.37 15.03 6.06
CA ILE A 83 -16.60 13.78 6.13
C ILE A 83 -15.09 14.06 6.09
N THR A 84 -14.63 14.81 5.11
CA THR A 84 -13.19 15.12 4.96
C THR A 84 -12.66 15.91 6.16
N ALA A 85 -13.44 16.86 6.68
CA ALA A 85 -13.08 17.64 7.85
C ALA A 85 -12.96 16.75 9.10
N MET A 86 -13.93 15.88 9.35
CA MET A 86 -13.91 14.92 10.46
C MET A 86 -12.72 13.97 10.36
N LEU A 87 -12.50 13.33 9.21
CA LEU A 87 -11.37 12.42 9.02
C LEU A 87 -10.02 13.12 9.26
N THR A 88 -9.92 14.38 8.84
CA THR A 88 -8.71 15.19 9.05
C THR A 88 -8.52 15.53 10.53
N ALA A 89 -9.57 16.00 11.21
CA ALA A 89 -9.52 16.39 12.62
C ALA A 89 -9.26 15.21 13.56
N THR A 90 -9.81 14.04 13.26
CA THR A 90 -9.64 12.80 14.04
C THR A 90 -8.34 12.07 13.71
N GLY A 91 -7.60 12.55 12.72
CA GLY A 91 -6.37 11.94 12.26
C GLY A 91 -6.57 10.68 11.42
N GLN A 92 -7.81 10.24 11.16
CA GLN A 92 -8.13 9.04 10.37
C GLN A 92 -7.73 9.18 8.89
N ARG A 93 -7.67 10.42 8.38
CA ARG A 93 -7.48 10.70 6.95
C ARG A 93 -6.19 10.09 6.40
N LEU A 94 -6.30 9.28 5.35
CA LEU A 94 -5.20 8.82 4.49
C LEU A 94 -5.16 9.64 3.21
N ARG A 95 -4.20 10.56 3.10
CA ARG A 95 -4.09 11.41 1.89
C ARG A 95 -3.51 10.60 0.74
N LYS A 96 -4.29 10.47 -0.33
CA LYS A 96 -3.91 9.76 -1.56
C LYS A 96 -4.34 10.54 -2.81
N ARG A 97 -3.68 10.26 -3.93
CA ARG A 97 -4.05 10.73 -5.27
C ARG A 97 -5.13 9.83 -5.86
N LYS A 98 -5.81 10.30 -6.90
CA LYS A 98 -6.94 9.58 -7.53
C LYS A 98 -6.57 8.17 -8.02
N ALA A 99 -5.36 7.97 -8.54
CA ALA A 99 -4.90 6.69 -9.07
C ALA A 99 -4.36 5.73 -7.99
N GLU A 100 -4.20 6.20 -6.75
CA GLU A 100 -3.64 5.43 -5.65
C GLU A 100 -4.74 4.66 -4.92
N LYS A 101 -4.38 3.48 -4.41
CA LYS A 101 -5.27 2.61 -3.65
C LYS A 101 -4.59 2.19 -2.35
N CYS A 102 -5.29 2.33 -1.23
CA CYS A 102 -4.91 1.65 0.00
C CYS A 102 -5.26 0.17 -0.17
N LEU A 103 -4.24 -0.69 -0.18
CA LEU A 103 -4.40 -2.13 -0.29
C LEU A 103 -4.80 -2.73 1.05
N THR A 104 -4.18 -2.24 2.12
CA THR A 104 -4.43 -2.69 3.49
C THR A 104 -4.27 -1.52 4.43
N ARG A 105 -5.21 -1.37 5.37
CA ARG A 105 -5.04 -0.58 6.59
C ARG A 105 -5.00 -1.52 7.77
N THR A 106 -3.94 -1.42 8.57
CA THR A 106 -3.81 -2.11 9.85
C THR A 106 -3.86 -1.09 10.96
N VAL A 107 -4.87 -1.15 11.83
CA VAL A 107 -4.93 -0.35 13.06
C VAL A 107 -4.38 -1.22 14.19
N VAL A 108 -3.23 -0.83 14.74
CA VAL A 108 -2.56 -1.56 15.81
C VAL A 108 -3.20 -1.20 17.15
N ASP A 109 -3.42 0.09 17.38
CA ASP A 109 -4.10 0.65 18.54
C ASP A 109 -4.63 2.07 18.23
N GLU A 110 -5.14 2.78 19.24
CA GLU A 110 -5.71 4.14 19.09
C GLU A 110 -4.70 5.23 18.70
N GLY A 111 -3.42 4.94 18.88
CA GLY A 111 -2.31 5.81 18.54
C GLY A 111 -1.55 5.36 17.30
N HIS A 112 -1.72 4.13 16.82
CA HIS A 112 -0.84 3.55 15.82
C HIS A 112 -1.60 2.84 14.70
N ARG A 113 -1.35 3.25 13.45
CA ARG A 113 -1.81 2.53 12.26
C ARG A 113 -0.75 2.48 11.17
N VAL A 114 -0.89 1.52 10.27
CA VAL A 114 -0.08 1.37 9.05
C VAL A 114 -1.00 1.24 7.85
N ASP A 115 -0.76 2.05 6.82
CA ASP A 115 -1.49 2.07 5.56
C ASP A 115 -0.56 1.64 4.41
N LEU A 116 -0.80 0.48 3.79
CA LEU A 116 -0.08 0.05 2.59
C LEU A 116 -0.76 0.64 1.35
N VAL A 117 -0.08 1.55 0.67
CA VAL A 117 -0.60 2.27 -0.49
C VAL A 117 0.13 1.83 -1.75
N ARG A 118 -0.63 1.38 -2.75
CA ARG A 118 -0.12 1.21 -4.11
C ARG A 118 -0.01 2.57 -4.79
N SER A 119 1.20 2.96 -5.17
CA SER A 119 1.48 4.23 -5.84
C SER A 119 2.78 4.19 -6.64
N ALA A 120 2.77 4.84 -7.80
CA ALA A 120 3.97 5.12 -8.58
C ALA A 120 4.70 6.40 -8.13
N ALA A 121 4.16 7.10 -7.12
CA ALA A 121 4.69 8.35 -6.59
C ALA A 121 4.84 8.29 -5.07
N GLY A 122 5.71 9.16 -4.54
CA GLY A 122 5.84 9.32 -3.10
C GLY A 122 4.56 9.86 -2.43
N PRO A 123 4.47 9.78 -1.09
CA PRO A 123 3.32 10.21 -0.32
C PRO A 123 2.94 11.68 -0.59
N VAL A 124 1.64 11.98 -0.51
CA VAL A 124 1.13 13.34 -0.76
C VAL A 124 1.65 14.31 0.31
N GLY A 125 2.28 15.41 -0.13
CA GLY A 125 2.74 16.46 0.78
C GLY A 125 4.10 16.20 1.45
N ALA A 126 4.76 15.08 1.14
CA ALA A 126 6.16 14.90 1.47
C ALA A 126 7.04 15.67 0.47
N ALA A 127 7.98 16.47 0.97
CA ALA A 127 8.95 17.17 0.14
C ALA A 127 10.02 16.18 -0.34
N GLY A 128 9.79 15.59 -1.52
CA GLY A 128 10.75 14.71 -2.19
C GLY A 128 10.80 13.28 -1.63
N SER A 129 11.34 12.34 -2.43
CA SER A 129 11.50 10.93 -2.04
C SER A 129 12.62 10.70 -1.00
N ALA A 130 13.27 11.77 -0.53
CA ALA A 130 14.46 11.69 0.32
C ALA A 130 14.16 11.34 1.79
N THR A 131 12.89 11.31 2.20
CA THR A 131 12.47 11.03 3.59
C THR A 131 11.84 9.65 3.78
N MET A 132 11.84 8.79 2.76
CA MET A 132 11.31 7.43 2.89
C MET A 132 12.42 6.44 3.22
N GLU A 133 12.17 5.61 4.23
CA GLU A 133 12.99 4.43 4.48
C GLU A 133 12.86 3.43 3.32
N ASP A 134 13.86 2.57 3.16
CA ASP A 134 13.78 1.49 2.19
C ASP A 134 12.94 0.34 2.76
N GLY A 135 11.84 0.01 2.07
CA GLY A 135 10.99 -1.13 2.40
C GLY A 135 11.43 -2.42 1.75
N GLY A 136 12.25 -2.30 0.72
CA GLY A 136 12.81 -3.40 -0.02
C GLY A 136 12.49 -3.34 -1.52
N LEU A 137 13.27 -4.11 -2.25
CA LEU A 137 13.17 -4.27 -3.69
C LEU A 137 12.44 -5.57 -4.01
N VAL A 138 11.29 -5.44 -4.65
CA VAL A 138 10.62 -6.53 -5.34
C VAL A 138 11.36 -6.78 -6.65
N VAL A 139 11.87 -7.98 -6.80
CA VAL A 139 12.51 -8.43 -8.02
C VAL A 139 11.60 -9.45 -8.68
N ALA A 140 11.12 -9.14 -9.88
CA ALA A 140 10.20 -9.99 -10.63
C ALA A 140 10.84 -10.47 -11.94
N ASP A 141 10.51 -11.68 -12.39
CA ASP A 141 10.92 -12.17 -13.71
C ASP A 141 9.79 -12.10 -14.75
N GLY A 142 10.13 -12.35 -16.01
CA GLY A 142 9.17 -12.43 -17.10
C GLY A 142 8.16 -13.59 -17.00
N ALA A 143 8.33 -14.52 -16.06
CA ALA A 143 7.40 -15.62 -15.79
C ALA A 143 6.41 -15.29 -14.66
N GLY A 144 6.43 -14.05 -14.13
CA GLY A 144 5.54 -13.61 -13.06
C GLY A 144 5.91 -14.17 -11.69
N ARG A 145 7.16 -14.61 -11.49
CA ARG A 145 7.69 -15.01 -10.19
C ARG A 145 8.39 -13.83 -9.54
N VAL A 146 8.55 -13.89 -8.22
CA VAL A 146 9.34 -12.93 -7.45
C VAL A 146 10.50 -13.61 -6.74
N LEU A 147 11.62 -12.90 -6.59
CA LEU A 147 12.76 -13.38 -5.83
C LEU A 147 12.55 -13.07 -4.34
N LEU A 148 12.60 -14.10 -3.52
CA LEU A 148 12.70 -13.98 -2.07
C LEU A 148 14.11 -14.36 -1.61
N VAL A 149 14.55 -13.73 -0.53
CA VAL A 149 15.81 -14.04 0.12
C VAL A 149 15.61 -14.51 1.55
N PRO A 150 16.45 -15.42 2.06
CA PRO A 150 16.45 -15.76 3.46
C PRO A 150 16.94 -14.57 4.30
N GLY A 151 16.33 -14.38 5.46
CA GLY A 151 16.70 -13.43 6.50
C GLY A 151 16.56 -14.08 7.88
N GLU A 152 16.85 -13.31 8.93
CA GLU A 152 16.85 -13.81 10.32
C GLU A 152 15.50 -14.42 10.73
N ASP A 153 14.39 -13.81 10.28
CA ASP A 153 13.02 -14.22 10.62
C ASP A 153 12.31 -15.01 9.51
N GLY A 154 13.05 -15.60 8.57
CA GLY A 154 12.49 -16.41 7.47
C GLY A 154 12.75 -15.81 6.10
N TRP A 155 11.71 -15.54 5.31
CA TRP A 155 11.84 -15.07 3.93
C TRP A 155 11.43 -13.60 3.80
N GLY A 156 12.10 -12.85 2.93
CA GLY A 156 11.83 -11.43 2.72
C GLY A 156 12.20 -10.91 1.34
N LEU A 157 11.94 -9.62 1.14
CA LEU A 157 12.44 -8.86 -0.01
C LEU A 157 13.91 -8.50 0.20
N LEU A 158 14.60 -8.20 -0.89
CA LEU A 158 15.93 -7.60 -0.86
C LEU A 158 15.88 -6.24 -0.14
N GLN A 159 16.74 -6.03 0.86
CA GLN A 159 16.82 -4.81 1.66
C GLN A 159 18.14 -4.07 1.40
N GLY A 160 18.20 -2.76 1.69
CA GLY A 160 19.45 -1.99 1.70
C GLY A 160 19.76 -1.26 0.38
N VAL A 161 18.78 -1.11 -0.51
CA VAL A 161 18.89 -0.34 -1.75
C VAL A 161 18.58 1.15 -1.46
N GLY A 162 19.26 1.68 -0.44
CA GLY A 162 19.09 3.04 0.06
C GLY A 162 19.96 4.07 -0.67
N PRO A 163 19.71 5.39 -0.48
CA PRO A 163 20.45 6.48 -1.14
C PRO A 163 21.95 6.56 -0.80
N GLN A 164 22.44 5.79 0.18
CA GLN A 164 23.85 5.75 0.60
C GLN A 164 24.49 4.34 0.47
N GLY A 165 23.78 3.36 -0.09
CA GLY A 165 24.27 1.99 -0.28
C GLY A 165 24.89 1.78 -1.65
N VAL A 166 26.20 2.05 -1.73
CA VAL A 166 27.20 1.63 -2.73
C VAL A 166 26.85 1.78 -4.23
N ALA A 167 27.67 2.60 -4.89
CA ALA A 167 27.66 2.91 -6.31
C ALA A 167 27.82 1.68 -7.22
N GLY A 168 26.95 1.56 -8.23
CA GLY A 168 27.07 0.54 -9.28
C GLY A 168 25.85 0.52 -10.20
N GLY A 169 25.67 1.55 -11.01
CA GLY A 169 24.60 1.55 -12.01
C GLY A 169 24.79 0.43 -13.04
N VAL A 170 23.78 -0.41 -13.23
CA VAL A 170 23.72 -1.39 -14.33
C VAL A 170 22.86 -0.84 -15.46
N PRO A 171 23.28 -0.97 -16.74
CA PRO A 171 22.41 -0.67 -17.86
C PRO A 171 21.35 -1.78 -17.98
N GLY A 172 20.15 -1.51 -17.48
CA GLY A 172 18.95 -2.26 -17.84
C GLY A 172 18.41 -1.76 -19.17
N ARG A 173 17.87 -2.65 -20.00
CA ARG A 173 17.16 -2.26 -21.23
C ARG A 173 15.91 -1.48 -20.84
N ASP A 174 15.81 -0.24 -21.31
CA ASP A 174 14.60 0.60 -21.21
C ASP A 174 13.42 -0.14 -21.83
N VAL A 175 12.53 -0.67 -20.99
CA VAL A 175 11.20 -1.09 -21.41
C VAL A 175 10.32 0.15 -21.29
N GLY A 176 10.37 0.98 -22.35
CA GLY A 176 9.63 2.23 -22.59
C GLY A 176 8.64 2.71 -21.52
N GLY A 177 9.11 3.65 -20.70
CA GLY A 177 8.32 4.53 -19.81
C GLY A 177 9.19 5.72 -19.40
N PRO A 178 8.64 6.91 -19.09
CA PRO A 178 9.42 8.15 -19.00
C PRO A 178 10.44 8.12 -17.85
N SER A 179 11.70 7.90 -18.22
CA SER A 179 12.95 8.28 -17.54
C SER A 179 13.05 8.06 -16.01
N SER A 180 13.80 7.05 -15.58
CA SER A 180 14.65 7.23 -14.39
C SER A 180 16.00 6.53 -14.53
N THR A 181 17.01 7.33 -14.86
CA THR A 181 18.43 7.06 -14.65
C THR A 181 18.74 6.82 -13.17
N SER A 182 18.74 5.57 -12.72
CA SER A 182 19.57 5.00 -11.64
C SER A 182 19.07 3.59 -11.33
N GLY A 183 19.95 2.64 -10.98
CA GLY A 183 19.61 1.24 -10.68
C GLY A 183 18.78 1.02 -9.40
N LYS A 184 17.73 1.81 -9.18
CA LYS A 184 16.93 1.87 -7.94
C LYS A 184 15.56 1.21 -8.06
N GLY A 185 15.17 0.72 -9.23
CA GLY A 185 13.83 0.18 -9.48
C GLY A 185 12.73 1.26 -9.48
N ALA A 186 11.58 0.93 -10.05
CA ALA A 186 10.42 1.83 -10.10
C ALA A 186 9.63 1.74 -8.78
N LEU A 187 9.19 2.89 -8.23
CA LEU A 187 8.32 2.88 -7.06
C LEU A 187 6.99 2.23 -7.41
N ILE A 188 6.55 1.26 -6.61
CA ILE A 188 5.26 0.56 -6.81
C ILE A 188 4.30 0.77 -5.64
N GLY A 189 4.81 1.21 -4.49
CA GLY A 189 3.99 1.57 -3.35
C GLY A 189 4.84 1.99 -2.15
N TYR A 190 4.15 2.34 -1.07
CA TYR A 190 4.76 2.67 0.19
C TYR A 190 3.84 2.27 1.35
N GLU A 191 4.41 2.03 2.51
CA GLU A 191 3.69 2.04 3.78
C GLU A 191 3.73 3.45 4.37
N GLU A 192 2.59 3.91 4.90
CA GLU A 192 2.50 5.07 5.78
C GLU A 192 2.20 4.58 7.20
N GLU A 193 3.18 4.66 8.09
CA GLU A 193 3.01 4.43 9.51
C GLU A 193 2.66 5.75 10.19
N VAL A 194 1.53 5.79 10.90
CA VAL A 194 1.05 6.96 11.63
C VAL A 194 1.02 6.64 13.12
N ARG A 195 1.76 7.43 13.90
CA ARG A 195 1.80 7.33 15.37
C ARG A 195 1.33 8.61 16.05
N ARG A 196 0.57 8.49 17.13
CA ARG A 196 0.14 9.59 18.00
C ARG A 196 1.12 9.72 19.16
N GLU A 197 1.95 10.74 19.12
CA GLU A 197 2.97 11.04 20.14
C GLU A 197 2.69 12.41 20.76
N GLY A 198 2.38 12.43 22.06
CA GLY A 198 2.08 13.70 22.76
C GLY A 198 0.93 14.50 22.15
N GLY A 199 -0.06 13.82 21.55
CA GLY A 199 -1.19 14.46 20.85
C GLY A 199 -0.89 14.89 19.41
N VAL A 200 0.33 14.71 18.92
CA VAL A 200 0.74 15.02 17.54
C VAL A 200 0.81 13.74 16.71
N LEU A 201 0.37 13.82 15.45
CA LEU A 201 0.49 12.71 14.51
C LEU A 201 1.85 12.77 13.80
N ARG A 202 2.71 11.80 14.09
CA ARG A 202 3.94 11.51 13.36
C ARG A 202 3.64 10.56 12.21
N ARG A 203 4.34 10.75 11.09
CA ARG A 203 4.23 9.91 9.91
C ARG A 203 5.62 9.46 9.51
N GLN A 204 5.77 8.17 9.25
CA GLN A 204 6.95 7.57 8.67
C GLN A 204 6.53 6.80 7.42
N HIS A 205 7.42 6.75 6.43
CA HIS A 205 7.13 6.16 5.14
C HIS A 205 8.22 5.18 4.74
N ARG A 206 7.81 4.02 4.26
CA ARG A 206 8.70 2.96 3.81
C ARG A 206 8.37 2.61 2.36
N ALA A 207 9.33 2.76 1.46
CA ALA A 207 9.12 2.67 0.01
C ALA A 207 9.42 1.27 -0.53
N TYR A 208 8.53 0.74 -1.38
CA TYR A 208 8.71 -0.52 -2.09
C TYR A 208 8.93 -0.28 -3.57
N ARG A 209 10.00 -0.85 -4.10
CA ARG A 209 10.40 -0.66 -5.51
C ARG A 209 10.37 -1.97 -6.26
N LEU A 210 10.24 -1.88 -7.57
CA LEU A 210 10.22 -3.01 -8.48
C LEU A 210 11.38 -2.94 -9.45
N GLN A 211 12.03 -4.08 -9.64
CA GLN A 211 12.89 -4.33 -10.79
C GLN A 211 12.39 -5.57 -11.52
N VAL A 212 12.11 -5.43 -12.81
CA VAL A 212 11.73 -6.55 -13.68
C VAL A 212 12.95 -7.01 -14.46
N ILE A 213 13.15 -8.32 -14.47
CA ILE A 213 14.32 -8.97 -15.05
C ILE A 213 13.88 -9.86 -16.22
N GLY A 214 14.53 -9.69 -17.37
CA GLY A 214 14.31 -10.53 -18.54
C GLY A 214 15.29 -11.71 -18.60
N GLY A 215 14.76 -12.94 -18.65
CA GLY A 215 15.52 -14.15 -18.98
C GLY A 215 16.49 -14.66 -17.89
N PRO A 216 17.08 -15.86 -18.08
CA PRO A 216 18.02 -16.48 -17.13
C PRO A 216 19.28 -15.64 -16.86
N ASP A 217 19.70 -14.78 -17.80
CA ASP A 217 20.87 -13.90 -17.67
C ASP A 217 20.65 -12.72 -16.70
N GLY A 218 19.40 -12.44 -16.36
CA GLY A 218 19.08 -11.25 -15.60
C GLY A 218 19.27 -11.40 -14.08
N LEU A 219 19.32 -12.63 -13.54
CA LEU A 219 19.78 -12.87 -12.17
C LEU A 219 21.29 -12.58 -12.04
N ALA A 220 22.07 -12.90 -13.08
CA ALA A 220 23.47 -12.51 -13.18
C ALA A 220 23.63 -10.98 -13.32
N ALA A 221 22.64 -10.28 -13.89
CA ALA A 221 22.63 -8.81 -13.97
C ALA A 221 22.26 -8.12 -12.63
N VAL A 222 21.34 -8.68 -11.84
CA VAL A 222 21.12 -8.23 -10.44
C VAL A 222 22.35 -8.49 -9.60
N GLY A 223 22.95 -9.66 -9.80
CA GLY A 223 24.25 -9.94 -9.23
C GLY A 223 25.29 -8.88 -9.61
N ALA A 224 25.57 -8.71 -10.90
CA ALA A 224 26.62 -7.81 -11.38
C ALA A 224 26.41 -6.34 -10.98
N ALA A 225 25.19 -5.92 -10.63
CA ALA A 225 24.90 -4.61 -10.06
C ALA A 225 25.47 -4.41 -8.65
N TRP A 226 25.71 -5.51 -7.95
CA TRP A 226 26.02 -5.55 -6.52
C TRP A 226 27.47 -5.93 -6.24
N SER A 227 28.27 -6.20 -7.28
CA SER A 227 29.72 -6.39 -7.14
C SER A 227 30.45 -5.06 -7.30
N THR A 228 31.08 -4.57 -6.22
CA THR A 228 32.24 -3.68 -6.35
C THR A 228 33.44 -4.52 -6.80
N GLY A 229 33.42 -5.06 -8.03
CA GLY A 229 34.52 -5.91 -8.52
C GLY A 229 34.21 -6.67 -9.80
N ALA A 230 35.26 -7.02 -10.54
CA ALA A 230 35.25 -7.62 -11.88
C ALA A 230 34.78 -9.08 -11.97
N GLU A 231 34.15 -9.63 -10.92
CA GLU A 231 33.58 -10.98 -10.92
C GLU A 231 32.05 -10.91 -10.81
N ALA A 232 31.36 -11.74 -11.60
CA ALA A 232 29.92 -11.96 -11.47
C ALA A 232 29.67 -12.52 -10.06
N PRO A 233 28.76 -11.97 -9.25
CA PRO A 233 28.66 -12.44 -7.89
C PRO A 233 28.06 -13.83 -7.83
N ALA A 234 28.42 -14.52 -6.76
CA ALA A 234 27.71 -15.69 -6.33
C ALA A 234 26.21 -15.36 -6.16
N PRO A 235 25.30 -16.31 -6.47
CA PRO A 235 23.90 -16.21 -6.06
C PRO A 235 23.83 -15.87 -4.57
N ILE A 236 22.89 -15.01 -4.16
CA ILE A 236 22.57 -14.85 -2.74
C ILE A 236 22.20 -16.24 -2.23
N ASP A 237 22.98 -16.76 -1.29
CA ASP A 237 22.81 -18.14 -0.83
C ASP A 237 21.39 -18.34 -0.29
N GLY A 238 20.73 -19.39 -0.75
CA GLY A 238 19.34 -19.68 -0.43
C GLY A 238 18.27 -18.79 -1.09
N ALA A 239 18.61 -17.82 -1.95
CA ALA A 239 17.59 -17.03 -2.65
C ALA A 239 16.73 -17.89 -3.60
N ARG A 240 15.44 -17.54 -3.72
CA ARG A 240 14.46 -18.39 -4.39
C ARG A 240 13.44 -17.60 -5.21
N TRP A 241 13.22 -18.05 -6.44
CA TRP A 241 12.10 -17.60 -7.27
C TRP A 241 10.83 -18.31 -6.86
N VAL A 242 9.81 -17.56 -6.45
CA VAL A 242 8.54 -18.11 -5.99
C VAL A 242 7.37 -17.60 -6.84
N GLY A 243 6.42 -18.49 -7.11
CA GLY A 243 5.12 -18.15 -7.68
C GLY A 243 4.15 -17.67 -6.60
N LEU A 244 2.93 -17.28 -7.02
CA LEU A 244 1.94 -16.68 -6.12
C LEU A 244 1.56 -17.60 -4.94
N ALA A 245 1.34 -18.89 -5.20
CA ALA A 245 0.94 -19.86 -4.17
C ALA A 245 2.06 -20.07 -3.13
N GLU A 246 3.28 -20.37 -3.58
CA GLU A 246 4.42 -20.55 -2.68
C GLU A 246 4.78 -19.26 -1.93
N GLY A 247 4.73 -18.10 -2.59
CA GLY A 247 4.94 -16.81 -1.94
C GLY A 247 3.91 -16.54 -0.84
N ARG A 248 2.64 -16.88 -1.06
CA ARG A 248 1.61 -16.78 -0.02
C ARG A 248 1.92 -17.66 1.18
N ASP A 249 2.43 -18.87 0.97
CA ASP A 249 2.78 -19.78 2.07
C ASP A 249 4.00 -19.29 2.87
N LEU A 250 4.99 -18.71 2.20
CA LEU A 250 6.24 -18.26 2.83
C LEU A 250 6.12 -16.88 3.50
N VAL A 251 5.45 -15.94 2.85
CA VAL A 251 5.44 -14.51 3.21
C VAL A 251 4.04 -13.89 3.18
N GLY A 252 2.98 -14.70 3.16
CA GLY A 252 1.60 -14.20 3.05
C GLY A 252 1.16 -13.29 4.20
N GLY A 253 1.81 -13.40 5.36
CA GLY A 253 1.58 -12.53 6.52
C GLY A 253 2.41 -11.24 6.50
N ALA A 254 3.33 -11.07 5.56
CA ALA A 254 4.15 -9.87 5.47
C ALA A 254 3.30 -8.66 5.03
N SER A 255 3.51 -7.51 5.67
CA SER A 255 2.73 -6.30 5.43
C SER A 255 2.76 -5.83 3.97
N TRP A 256 3.88 -6.06 3.27
CA TRP A 256 4.10 -5.70 1.86
C TRP A 256 3.57 -6.74 0.86
N TRP A 257 3.20 -7.95 1.29
CA TRP A 257 2.75 -9.01 0.39
C TRP A 257 1.52 -8.66 -0.47
N PRO A 258 0.51 -7.91 0.02
CA PRO A 258 -0.60 -7.47 -0.81
C PRO A 258 -0.16 -6.64 -2.03
N LEU A 259 0.92 -5.87 -1.91
CA LEU A 259 1.49 -5.09 -3.01
C LEU A 259 2.07 -6.02 -4.10
N VAL A 260 2.82 -7.03 -3.67
CA VAL A 260 3.43 -8.04 -4.55
C VAL A 260 2.35 -8.88 -5.23
N THR A 261 1.39 -9.41 -4.47
CA THR A 261 0.25 -10.16 -4.97
C THR A 261 -0.48 -9.38 -6.06
N ARG A 262 -0.78 -8.09 -5.79
CA ARG A 262 -1.46 -7.23 -6.76
C ARG A 262 -0.69 -7.10 -8.07
N GLY A 263 0.64 -6.96 -7.98
CA GLY A 263 1.53 -6.90 -9.14
C GLY A 263 1.60 -8.21 -9.92
N MET A 264 1.64 -9.35 -9.24
CA MET A 264 1.65 -10.68 -9.85
C MET A 264 0.32 -11.02 -10.56
N GLU A 265 -0.82 -10.65 -9.95
CA GLU A 265 -2.15 -10.97 -10.49
C GLU A 265 -2.61 -10.04 -11.62
N ARG A 266 -2.29 -8.74 -11.51
CA ARG A 266 -2.84 -7.71 -12.40
C ARG A 266 -1.79 -6.98 -13.24
N GLY A 267 -0.54 -7.43 -13.15
CA GLY A 267 0.60 -6.73 -13.68
C GLY A 267 1.05 -5.59 -12.77
N TRP A 268 2.33 -5.23 -12.92
CA TRP A 268 2.98 -4.26 -12.06
C TRP A 268 2.52 -2.81 -12.32
N GLY A 269 2.04 -2.52 -13.54
CA GLY A 269 1.49 -1.20 -13.89
C GLY A 269 2.50 -0.05 -13.75
N VAL A 270 3.77 -0.37 -13.98
CA VAL A 270 4.87 0.57 -14.23
C VAL A 270 4.90 0.96 -15.70
#